data_AF-A0A662EEM4-F1
#
_entry.id   AF-A0A662EEM4-F1
#
_cell.length_a   1.000
_cell.length_b   1.000
_cell.length_c   1.000
_cell.angle_alpha   90.00
_cell.angle_beta   90.00
_cell.angle_gamma   90.00
#
_symmetry.space_group_name_H-M   'P 1'
#
loop_
_entity.id
_entity.type
_entity.pdbx_description
1 polymer ?
#
loop_
_entity_poly.entity_id
_entity_poly.type
_entity_poly.pdbx_seq_one_letter_code
_entity_poly.pdbx_strand_id
1 'polypeptide(L)' 'MNAFQEAGFSLGRLPPGPGNAITDVSGVLVGHRTFIRDSGEDAVRTGVTAILPAEDPYAEPLPAGAFV' A
#
# COMPACT_ATOMS: atom_id res chain seq x y z
N MET A 1 -12.18 1.47 5.38
CA MET A 1 -12.53 0.31 6.23
C MET A 1 -12.03 -0.92 5.49
N ASN A 2 -11.29 -1.81 6.15
CA ASN A 2 -10.82 -3.05 5.53
C ASN A 2 -11.66 -4.24 5.98
N ALA A 3 -11.57 -5.37 5.25
CA ALA A 3 -12.37 -6.56 5.49
C ALA A 3 -12.25 -7.11 6.93
N PHE A 4 -11.13 -6.85 7.60
CA PHE A 4 -10.89 -7.31 8.97
C PHE A 4 -11.74 -6.55 10.00
N GLN A 5 -11.84 -5.23 9.85
CA GLN A 5 -12.70 -4.40 10.71
C GLN A 5 -14.18 -4.60 10.40
N GLU A 6 -14.54 -4.81 9.13
CA GLU A 6 -15.92 -5.14 8.73
C GLU A 6 -16.41 -6.44 9.38
N ALA A 7 -15.50 -7.39 9.62
CA ALA A 7 -15.76 -8.62 10.35
C ALA A 7 -15.78 -8.43 11.89
N GLY A 8 -15.61 -7.22 12.40
CA GLY A 8 -15.67 -6.89 13.83
C GLY A 8 -14.41 -7.21 14.62
N PHE A 9 -13.30 -7.55 13.95
CA PHE A 9 -12.05 -7.87 14.61
C PHE A 9 -11.15 -6.64 14.79
N SER A 10 -10.36 -6.64 15.87
CA SER A 10 -9.32 -5.65 16.15
C SER A 10 -7.98 -6.34 16.43
N LEU A 11 -6.88 -5.69 16.05
CA LEU A 11 -5.51 -6.14 16.33
C LEU A 11 -4.79 -5.06 17.11
N GLY A 12 -4.08 -5.45 18.16
CA GLY A 12 -3.34 -4.52 19.01
C GLY A 12 -4.24 -3.71 19.95
N ARG A 13 -3.67 -2.65 20.55
CA ARG A 13 -4.32 -1.81 21.56
C ARG A 13 -4.60 -0.38 21.10
N LEU A 14 -4.01 0.04 19.98
CA LEU A 14 -4.13 1.40 19.47
C LEU A 14 -5.23 1.48 18.41
N PRO A 15 -6.00 2.57 18.34
CA PRO A 15 -6.95 2.78 17.25
C PRO A 15 -6.20 3.03 15.93
N PRO A 16 -6.74 2.60 14.78
CA PRO A 16 -6.18 2.92 13.48
C PRO A 16 -6.44 4.37 13.09
N GLY A 17 -5.72 4.85 12.07
CA GLY A 17 -6.05 6.10 11.38
C GLY A 17 -7.37 6.03 10.61
N PRO A 18 -7.87 7.17 10.08
CA PRO A 18 -9.17 7.25 9.41
C PRO A 18 -9.30 6.34 8.19
N GLY A 19 -8.25 6.23 7.37
CA GLY A 19 -8.19 5.33 6.22
C GLY A 19 -7.86 3.89 6.62
N ASN A 20 -7.29 3.68 7.81
CA ASN A 20 -6.66 2.44 8.24
C ASN A 20 -5.70 1.92 7.17
N ALA A 21 -4.86 2.83 6.66
CA ALA A 21 -3.99 2.61 5.51
C ALA A 21 -2.69 3.42 5.66
N ILE A 22 -1.65 3.03 4.91
CA ILE A 22 -0.36 3.74 4.95
C ILE A 22 -0.46 5.22 4.54
N THR A 23 -1.44 5.56 3.70
CA THR A 23 -1.74 6.93 3.26
C THR A 23 -2.32 7.82 4.36
N ASP A 24 -2.61 7.27 5.55
CA ASP A 24 -2.93 8.09 6.73
C ASP A 24 -1.72 8.92 7.19
N VAL A 25 -0.50 8.55 6.78
CA VAL A 25 0.70 9.38 6.93
C VAL A 25 0.69 10.46 5.85
N SER A 26 0.64 11.73 6.27
CA SER A 26 0.60 12.88 5.36
C SER A 26 1.77 12.86 4.36
N GLY A 27 1.48 13.09 3.08
CA GLY A 27 2.47 13.07 2.00
C GLY A 27 2.73 11.69 1.38
N VAL A 28 2.35 10.59 2.04
CA VAL A 28 2.51 9.24 1.49
C VAL A 28 1.40 8.93 0.48
N LEU A 29 1.80 8.50 -0.71
CA LEU A 29 0.90 8.10 -1.78
C LEU A 29 1.15 6.64 -2.20
N VAL A 30 0.10 5.98 -2.70
CA VAL A 30 0.15 4.61 -3.21
C VAL A 30 -0.49 4.55 -4.59
N GLY A 31 0.22 3.97 -5.56
CA GLY A 31 -0.27 3.72 -6.91
C GLY A 31 -0.12 2.25 -7.28
N HIS A 32 -1.02 1.70 -8.09
CA HIS A 32 -0.89 0.34 -8.60
C HIS A 32 -1.30 0.25 -10.06
N ARG A 33 -0.76 -0.76 -10.74
CA ARG A 33 -1.17 -1.16 -12.08
C ARG A 33 -1.26 -2.67 -12.13
N THR A 34 -2.47 -3.16 -12.36
CA THR A 34 -2.74 -4.59 -12.49
C THR A 34 -2.85 -4.96 -13.97
N PHE A 35 -2.15 -6.01 -14.37
CA PHE A 35 -2.23 -6.59 -15.70
C PHE A 35 -3.02 -7.91 -15.61
N ILE A 36 -4.23 -7.86 -16.14
CA ILE A 36 -5.12 -9.03 -16.31
C ILE A 36 -5.47 -9.11 -17.79
N ARG A 37 -4.89 -10.07 -18.49
CA ARG A 37 -5.09 -10.28 -19.94
C ARG A 37 -5.05 -11.76 -20.28
N ASP A 38 -5.68 -12.12 -21.39
CA ASP A 38 -5.71 -13.49 -21.92
C ASP A 38 -6.30 -14.52 -20.94
N SER A 39 -6.36 -15.77 -21.38
CA SER A 39 -6.91 -16.91 -20.64
C SER A 39 -6.09 -18.18 -20.90
N GLY A 40 -6.27 -19.20 -20.06
CA GLY A 40 -5.52 -20.45 -20.18
C GLY A 40 -4.04 -20.29 -19.82
N GLU A 41 -3.17 -20.98 -20.55
CA GLU A 41 -1.72 -21.00 -20.31
C GLU A 41 -1.05 -19.64 -20.60
N ASP A 42 -1.65 -18.83 -21.48
CA ASP A 42 -1.14 -17.50 -21.85
C ASP A 42 -1.63 -16.38 -20.91
N ALA A 43 -2.36 -16.73 -19.85
CA ALA A 43 -2.96 -15.75 -18.94
C ALA A 43 -1.89 -14.90 -18.22
N VAL A 44 -1.98 -13.59 -18.39
CA VAL A 44 -1.17 -12.63 -17.62
C VAL A 44 -1.93 -12.21 -16.38
N ARG A 45 -1.38 -12.53 -15.19
CA ARG A 45 -1.94 -12.15 -13.88
C ARG A 45 -0.83 -11.56 -13.00
N THR A 46 -0.41 -10.34 -13.32
CA THR A 46 0.70 -9.66 -12.65
C THR A 46 0.40 -8.19 -12.44
N GLY A 47 1.34 -7.42 -11.91
CA GLY A 47 1.19 -5.99 -11.70
C GLY A 47 2.39 -5.35 -11.04
N VAL A 48 2.24 -4.08 -10.73
CA VAL A 48 3.19 -3.30 -9.95
C VAL A 48 2.42 -2.43 -8.97
N THR A 49 3.00 -2.24 -7.78
CA THR A 49 2.55 -1.26 -6.80
C THR A 49 3.73 -0.37 -6.45
N ALA A 50 3.53 0.94 -6.50
CA ALA A 50 4.50 1.95 -6.12
C ALA A 50 4.01 2.67 -4.85
N ILE A 51 4.95 2.91 -3.94
CA ILE A 51 4.74 3.73 -2.74
C ILE A 51 5.64 4.94 -2.90
N LEU A 52 5.05 6.13 -2.87
CA LEU A 52 5.76 7.39 -2.93
C LEU A 52 5.76 7.99 -1.51
N PRO A 53 6.91 8.06 -0.83
CA PRO A 53 6.95 8.41 0.59
C PRO A 53 6.86 9.94 0.84
N ALA A 54 7.14 10.76 -0.17
CA ALA A 54 7.02 12.22 -0.19
C ALA A 54 6.92 12.70 -1.65
N GLU A 55 6.58 13.97 -1.89
CA GLU A 55 6.36 14.53 -3.24
C GLU A 55 7.54 14.30 -4.20
N ASP A 56 8.77 14.60 -3.76
CA ASP A 56 10.01 14.29 -4.48
C ASP A 56 11.07 13.67 -3.55
N PRO A 57 11.12 12.33 -3.43
CA PRO A 57 12.05 11.65 -2.52
C PRO A 57 13.51 11.69 -3.01
N TYR A 58 13.76 12.15 -4.25
CA TYR A 58 15.11 12.31 -4.77
C TYR A 58 15.68 13.68 -4.38
N ALA A 59 14.88 14.74 -4.53
CA ALA A 59 15.27 16.07 -4.08
C ALA A 59 15.32 16.16 -2.55
N GLU A 60 14.39 15.49 -1.86
CA GLU A 60 14.23 15.52 -0.40
C GLU A 60 14.25 14.10 0.18
N PRO A 61 15.45 13.52 0.41
CA PRO A 61 15.56 12.14 0.89
C PRO A 61 15.07 12.01 2.33
N LEU A 62 14.39 10.90 2.61
CA LEU A 62 13.90 10.56 3.94
C LEU A 62 14.79 9.52 4.62
N PRO A 63 15.04 9.62 5.94
CA PRO A 63 15.66 8.55 6.70
C PRO A 63 14.88 7.24 6.57
N ALA A 64 15.59 6.13 6.36
CA ALA A 64 14.99 4.81 6.20
C ALA A 64 15.86 3.72 6.85
N GLY A 65 15.27 2.55 7.10
CA GLY A 65 15.95 1.36 7.60
C GLY A 65 15.42 0.10 6.92
N ALA A 66 16.25 -0.92 6.82
CA ALA A 66 15.90 -2.23 6.26
C ALA A 66 16.53 -3.36 7.09
N PHE A 67 15.88 -4.52 7.10
CA PHE A 67 16.35 -5.75 7.73
C PHE A 67 16.03 -6.92 6.79
N VAL A 68 16.97 -7.87 6.67
CA VAL A 68 16.86 -9.07 5.84
C VAL A 68 16.94 -10.30 6.74
#